data_AF-A0A2B7WSP9-F1
#
_entry.id   AF-A0A2B7WSP9-F1
#
_cell.length_a   1.000
_cell.length_b   1.000
_cell.length_c   1.000
_cell.angle_alpha   90.00
_cell.angle_beta   90.00
_cell.angle_gamma   90.00
#
_symmetry.space_group_name_H-M   'P 1'
#
loop_
_entity.id
_entity.type
_entity.pdbx_description
1 polymer ?
#
loop_
_entity_poly.entity_id
_entity_poly.type
_entity_poly.pdbx_seq_one_letter_code
_entity_poly.pdbx_strand_id
1 'polypeptide(L)'
;MVLDRKGVKDAIAHGANSVEIDIAAYKEGWWADHDIRGQSWGDSLEDMFKAIAEENKHIPFVWLDLKTPNMCSGESCNKDVLDPSKCESNEKCSMQSLQELAQKYLQPAGVRILYGFFGAGAIDSAAFNYIQGNLKDGEAVCLSGEVDTVMKHYQNQGSGVSPTQRVMDYGYTELHKGFGNCKEDRYKTCAGLRNAAKARDNGQIQRVFGWTSQVGDGKRVAALFDQAHIDGIIYGFGGTRYYHDEESEVAAKDITEHVKKSSNRYMATGADKPW
;
A
#
# COMPACT_ATOMS: atom_id res chain seq x y z
N MET A 1 -1.89 7.40 -13.96
CA MET A 1 -0.46 7.09 -14.09
C MET A 1 -0.13 6.05 -13.04
N VAL A 2 0.47 4.92 -13.38
CA VAL A 2 0.51 3.76 -12.47
C VAL A 2 1.75 2.90 -12.60
N LEU A 3 1.94 2.00 -11.64
CA LEU A 3 2.85 0.86 -11.78
C LEU A 3 2.31 -0.10 -12.87
N ASP A 4 3.16 -0.40 -13.86
CA ASP A 4 2.93 -1.44 -14.87
C ASP A 4 3.92 -2.61 -14.67
N ARG A 5 3.77 -3.69 -15.45
CA ARG A 5 4.65 -4.87 -15.32
C ARG A 5 6.13 -4.56 -15.56
N LYS A 6 6.44 -3.56 -16.40
CA LYS A 6 7.83 -3.12 -16.59
C LYS A 6 8.33 -2.42 -15.33
N GLY A 7 7.51 -1.53 -14.75
CA GLY A 7 7.79 -0.85 -13.50
C GLY A 7 8.03 -1.81 -12.34
N VAL A 8 7.32 -2.95 -12.26
CA VAL A 8 7.60 -4.00 -11.27
C VAL A 8 9.04 -4.51 -11.40
N LYS A 9 9.48 -4.83 -12.63
CA LYS A 9 10.84 -5.32 -12.88
C LYS A 9 11.89 -4.25 -12.57
N ASP A 10 11.62 -3.01 -12.97
CA ASP A 10 12.51 -1.87 -12.68
C ASP A 10 12.64 -1.66 -11.15
N ALA A 11 11.53 -1.74 -10.40
CA ALA A 11 11.53 -1.59 -8.95
C ALA A 11 12.30 -2.72 -8.25
N ILE A 12 12.12 -3.99 -8.66
CA ILE A 12 12.90 -5.12 -8.16
C ILE A 12 14.38 -4.94 -8.45
N ALA A 13 14.74 -4.47 -9.65
CA ALA A 13 16.13 -4.19 -10.02
C ALA A 13 16.77 -3.11 -9.14
N HIS A 14 15.97 -2.16 -8.64
CA HIS A 14 16.40 -1.15 -7.67
C HIS A 14 16.46 -1.67 -6.21
N GLY A 15 15.96 -2.89 -5.95
CA GLY A 15 15.99 -3.54 -4.64
C GLY A 15 14.66 -3.50 -3.88
N ALA A 16 13.55 -3.16 -4.53
CA ALA A 16 12.23 -3.29 -3.93
C ALA A 16 11.90 -4.76 -3.63
N ASN A 17 11.34 -5.00 -2.45
CA ASN A 17 10.80 -6.29 -2.01
C ASN A 17 9.28 -6.22 -1.76
N SER A 18 8.62 -5.18 -2.23
CA SER A 18 7.18 -5.03 -2.25
C SER A 18 6.84 -3.95 -3.26
N VAL A 19 5.63 -3.99 -3.78
CA VAL A 19 5.12 -2.97 -4.71
C VAL A 19 3.74 -2.52 -4.28
N GLU A 20 3.50 -1.23 -4.44
CA GLU A 20 2.18 -0.61 -4.29
C GLU A 20 1.59 -0.42 -5.69
N ILE A 21 0.28 -0.67 -5.82
CA ILE A 21 -0.47 -0.53 -7.06
C ILE A 21 -1.74 0.23 -6.74
N ASP A 22 -1.87 1.42 -7.31
CA ASP A 22 -3.14 2.12 -7.35
C ASP A 22 -4.13 1.36 -8.23
N ILE A 23 -5.32 1.05 -7.70
CA ILE A 23 -6.30 0.25 -8.41
C ILE A 23 -7.68 0.90 -8.47
N ALA A 24 -8.33 0.69 -9.61
CA ALA A 24 -9.71 1.08 -9.83
C ALA A 24 -10.50 -0.03 -10.53
N ALA A 25 -11.80 -0.06 -10.24
CA ALA A 25 -12.73 -0.99 -10.86
C ALA A 25 -13.32 -0.41 -12.15
N TYR A 26 -13.38 -1.24 -13.18
CA TYR A 26 -13.99 -0.98 -14.47
C TYR A 26 -14.92 -2.15 -14.82
N LYS A 27 -15.81 -1.98 -15.80
CA LYS A 27 -16.73 -3.05 -16.21
C LYS A 27 -16.00 -4.34 -16.60
N GLU A 28 -14.83 -4.21 -17.21
CA GLU A 28 -13.99 -5.30 -17.67
C GLU A 28 -13.25 -6.01 -16.53
N GLY A 29 -13.11 -5.36 -15.37
CA GLY A 29 -12.40 -5.87 -14.20
C GLY A 29 -11.60 -4.79 -13.48
N TRP A 30 -10.58 -5.22 -12.75
CA TRP A 30 -9.70 -4.33 -11.99
C TRP A 30 -8.41 -4.02 -12.74
N TRP A 31 -8.00 -2.76 -12.68
CA TRP A 31 -6.87 -2.23 -13.43
C TRP A 31 -5.97 -1.41 -12.52
N ALA A 32 -4.69 -1.37 -12.87
CA ALA A 32 -3.78 -0.39 -12.29
C ALA A 32 -4.20 1.01 -12.77
N ASP A 33 -4.83 1.80 -11.91
CA ASP A 33 -5.20 3.19 -12.21
C ASP A 33 -5.23 4.10 -10.96
N HIS A 34 -4.33 5.09 -10.93
CA HIS A 34 -4.28 6.15 -9.91
C HIS A 34 -5.26 7.29 -10.19
N ASP A 35 -5.37 7.70 -11.46
CA ASP A 35 -5.97 8.99 -11.81
C ASP A 35 -7.45 8.89 -12.11
N ILE A 36 -7.95 7.68 -12.38
CA ILE A 36 -9.36 7.36 -12.64
C ILE A 36 -9.98 8.30 -13.69
N ARG A 37 -9.18 8.65 -14.71
CA ARG A 37 -9.50 9.68 -15.73
C ARG A 37 -9.05 9.26 -17.12
N GLY A 38 -9.97 9.17 -18.07
CA GLY A 38 -9.63 8.90 -19.48
C GLY A 38 -8.83 7.60 -19.66
N GLN A 39 -7.79 7.63 -20.51
CA GLN A 39 -6.89 6.50 -20.79
C GLN A 39 -5.68 6.44 -19.81
N SER A 40 -5.90 6.60 -18.51
CA SER A 40 -4.83 6.60 -17.50
C SER A 40 -4.50 5.24 -16.89
N TRP A 41 -5.36 4.24 -17.10
CA TRP A 41 -5.17 2.84 -16.72
C TRP A 41 -3.96 2.19 -17.41
N GLY A 42 -3.24 1.37 -16.64
CA GLY A 42 -2.09 0.58 -17.08
C GLY A 42 -2.49 -0.86 -17.42
N ASP A 43 -1.70 -1.83 -16.92
CA ASP A 43 -2.00 -3.25 -17.08
C ASP A 43 -3.25 -3.66 -16.25
N SER A 44 -3.91 -4.74 -16.69
CA SER A 44 -4.96 -5.38 -15.89
C SER A 44 -4.36 -5.97 -14.60
N LEU A 45 -5.12 -6.04 -13.51
CA LEU A 45 -4.61 -6.67 -12.29
C LEU A 45 -4.34 -8.16 -12.45
N GLU A 46 -5.03 -8.84 -13.38
CA GLU A 46 -4.70 -10.23 -13.70
C GLU A 46 -3.28 -10.35 -14.25
N ASP A 47 -2.89 -9.47 -15.18
CA ASP A 47 -1.54 -9.49 -15.76
C ASP A 47 -0.49 -9.04 -14.73
N MET A 48 -0.81 -8.05 -13.90
CA MET A 48 0.06 -7.61 -12.81
C MET A 48 0.30 -8.74 -11.79
N PHE A 49 -0.74 -9.44 -11.35
CA PHE A 49 -0.61 -10.51 -10.37
C PHE A 49 0.16 -11.71 -10.91
N LYS A 50 -0.01 -12.06 -12.19
CA LYS A 50 0.81 -13.10 -12.84
C LYS A 50 2.29 -12.70 -12.84
N ALA A 51 2.59 -11.45 -13.23
CA ALA A 51 3.97 -10.96 -13.23
C ALA A 51 4.59 -10.94 -11.83
N ILE A 52 3.84 -10.50 -10.81
CA ILE A 52 4.32 -10.49 -9.41
C ILE A 52 4.50 -11.91 -8.87
N ALA A 53 3.61 -12.84 -9.23
CA ALA A 53 3.72 -14.24 -8.82
C ALA A 53 4.98 -14.92 -9.36
N GLU A 54 5.48 -14.52 -10.53
CA GLU A 54 6.77 -14.98 -11.09
C GLU A 54 7.96 -14.50 -10.25
N GLU A 55 7.83 -13.33 -9.59
CA GLU A 55 8.85 -12.68 -8.77
C GLU A 55 8.72 -13.00 -7.27
N ASN A 56 7.97 -14.06 -6.92
CA ASN A 56 7.58 -14.39 -5.54
C ASN A 56 8.73 -14.56 -4.54
N LYS A 57 9.94 -14.86 -5.01
CA LYS A 57 11.12 -14.98 -4.14
C LYS A 57 11.56 -13.63 -3.58
N HIS A 58 11.27 -12.55 -4.31
CA HIS A 58 11.64 -11.19 -3.97
C HIS A 58 10.51 -10.42 -3.29
N ILE A 59 9.25 -10.71 -3.66
CA ILE A 59 8.07 -9.96 -3.22
C ILE A 59 7.24 -10.78 -2.21
N PRO A 60 7.41 -10.58 -0.88
CA PRO A 60 6.53 -11.13 0.15
C PRO A 60 5.08 -10.65 0.04
N PHE A 61 4.83 -9.43 -0.44
CA PHE A 61 3.48 -8.90 -0.53
C PHE A 61 3.33 -7.82 -1.59
N VAL A 62 2.08 -7.57 -1.99
CA VAL A 62 1.66 -6.42 -2.79
C VAL A 62 0.68 -5.56 -1.99
N TRP A 63 0.78 -4.24 -2.12
CA TRP A 63 -0.17 -3.29 -1.58
C TRP A 63 -1.07 -2.77 -2.70
N LEU A 64 -2.37 -3.03 -2.59
CA LEU A 64 -3.39 -2.52 -3.49
C LEU A 64 -4.00 -1.26 -2.89
N ASP A 65 -3.69 -0.07 -3.41
CA ASP A 65 -4.32 1.18 -2.97
C ASP A 65 -5.64 1.40 -3.73
N LEU A 66 -6.77 1.23 -3.03
CA LEU A 66 -8.08 1.39 -3.64
C LEU A 66 -8.40 2.87 -3.84
N LYS A 67 -8.45 3.31 -5.10
CA LYS A 67 -8.85 4.69 -5.44
C LYS A 67 -10.35 4.92 -5.45
N THR A 68 -11.14 3.86 -5.57
CA THR A 68 -12.61 3.95 -5.71
C THR A 68 -13.38 3.12 -4.70
N PRO A 69 -13.01 3.06 -3.40
CA PRO A 69 -13.75 2.25 -2.44
C PRO A 69 -15.20 2.74 -2.30
N ASN A 70 -15.46 4.04 -2.51
CA ASN A 70 -16.78 4.67 -2.36
C ASN A 70 -17.04 5.89 -3.26
N MET A 71 -16.17 6.20 -4.23
CA MET A 71 -16.22 7.48 -4.94
C MET A 71 -16.07 7.34 -6.44
N CYS A 72 -17.20 7.57 -7.11
CA CYS A 72 -17.24 8.19 -8.43
C CYS A 72 -18.55 8.98 -8.56
N SER A 73 -18.58 10.19 -7.98
CA SER A 73 -19.71 11.11 -8.10
C SER A 73 -19.23 12.50 -8.47
N GLY A 74 -19.80 13.09 -9.53
CA GLY A 74 -19.47 14.44 -10.02
C GLY A 74 -18.71 14.44 -11.35
N GLU A 75 -18.55 15.64 -11.93
CA GLU A 75 -18.03 15.84 -13.30
C GLU A 75 -16.55 15.44 -13.48
N SER A 76 -15.78 15.30 -12.40
CA SER A 76 -14.36 14.95 -12.43
C SER A 76 -14.09 13.45 -12.48
N CYS A 77 -15.13 12.62 -12.34
CA CYS A 77 -14.98 11.18 -12.34
C CYS A 77 -15.20 10.58 -13.73
N ASN A 78 -14.31 9.67 -14.14
CA ASN A 78 -14.51 8.93 -15.37
C ASN A 78 -15.76 8.06 -15.27
N LYS A 79 -16.70 8.25 -16.19
CA LYS A 79 -17.97 7.47 -16.27
C LYS A 79 -17.75 5.95 -16.42
N ASP A 80 -16.57 5.53 -16.85
CA ASP A 80 -16.23 4.13 -17.06
C ASP A 80 -15.70 3.47 -15.77
N VAL A 81 -15.34 4.29 -14.77
CA VAL A 81 -14.91 3.83 -13.44
C VAL A 81 -16.14 3.49 -12.61
N LEU A 82 -16.13 2.29 -12.04
CA LEU A 82 -17.23 1.75 -11.26
C LEU A 82 -16.94 1.84 -9.76
N ASP A 83 -17.99 2.13 -9.02
CA ASP A 83 -18.04 1.92 -7.58
C ASP A 83 -18.28 0.42 -7.34
N PRO A 84 -17.36 -0.32 -6.67
CA PRO A 84 -17.52 -1.75 -6.42
C PRO A 84 -18.82 -2.10 -5.68
N SER A 85 -19.41 -1.16 -4.94
CA SER A 85 -20.71 -1.33 -4.26
C SER A 85 -21.89 -1.48 -5.23
N LYS A 86 -21.73 -1.01 -6.47
CA LYS A 86 -22.75 -1.09 -7.53
C LYS A 86 -22.62 -2.36 -8.37
N CYS A 87 -21.60 -3.16 -8.11
CA CYS A 87 -21.36 -4.41 -8.80
C CYS A 87 -22.00 -5.57 -8.03
N GLU A 88 -22.67 -6.47 -8.73
CA GLU A 88 -23.08 -7.74 -8.13
C GLU A 88 -21.84 -8.56 -7.74
N SER A 89 -21.98 -9.43 -6.75
CA SER A 89 -20.85 -10.21 -6.20
C SER A 89 -20.02 -10.97 -7.25
N ASN A 90 -20.66 -11.48 -8.31
CA ASN A 90 -20.06 -12.24 -9.41
C ASN A 90 -19.58 -11.37 -10.58
N GLU A 91 -19.78 -10.05 -10.55
CA GLU A 91 -19.28 -9.15 -11.58
C GLU A 91 -17.80 -8.83 -11.36
N LYS A 92 -17.06 -8.69 -12.46
CA LYS A 92 -15.60 -8.51 -12.41
C LYS A 92 -15.13 -7.26 -11.68
N CYS A 93 -16.01 -6.26 -11.53
CA CYS A 93 -15.75 -5.01 -10.82
C CYS A 93 -16.02 -5.08 -9.31
N SER A 94 -16.59 -6.19 -8.81
CA SER A 94 -16.88 -6.35 -7.39
C SER A 94 -15.60 -6.55 -6.57
N MET A 95 -15.67 -6.25 -5.27
CA MET A 95 -14.59 -6.56 -4.34
C MET A 95 -14.37 -8.05 -4.15
N GLN A 96 -15.42 -8.86 -4.25
CA GLN A 96 -15.29 -10.31 -4.22
C GLN A 96 -14.43 -10.80 -5.39
N SER A 97 -14.70 -10.31 -6.59
CA SER A 97 -13.92 -10.65 -7.78
C SER A 97 -12.46 -10.21 -7.67
N LEU A 98 -12.17 -9.05 -7.06
CA LEU A 98 -10.80 -8.63 -6.76
C LEU A 98 -10.10 -9.60 -5.82
N GLN A 99 -10.76 -9.96 -4.71
CA GLN A 99 -10.20 -10.87 -3.72
C GLN A 99 -9.96 -12.26 -4.31
N GLU A 100 -10.93 -12.80 -5.05
CA GLU A 100 -10.79 -14.08 -5.75
C GLU A 100 -9.66 -14.06 -6.77
N LEU A 101 -9.48 -12.95 -7.52
CA LEU A 101 -8.38 -12.77 -8.46
C LEU A 101 -7.02 -12.76 -7.77
N ALA A 102 -6.90 -12.03 -6.66
CA ALA A 102 -5.69 -11.96 -5.85
C ALA A 102 -5.34 -13.33 -5.26
N GLN A 103 -6.33 -14.02 -4.67
CA GLN A 103 -6.16 -15.37 -4.13
C GLN A 103 -5.78 -16.37 -5.22
N LYS A 104 -6.35 -16.28 -6.42
CA LYS A 104 -6.05 -17.20 -7.52
C LYS A 104 -4.58 -17.16 -7.95
N TYR A 105 -3.95 -15.99 -7.98
CA TYR A 105 -2.62 -15.82 -8.56
C TYR A 105 -1.51 -15.60 -7.51
N LEU A 106 -1.78 -14.84 -6.45
CA LEU A 106 -0.77 -14.45 -5.48
C LEU A 106 -0.62 -15.47 -4.35
N GLN A 107 -1.74 -16.03 -3.86
CA GLN A 107 -1.70 -16.95 -2.71
C GLN A 107 -0.94 -18.26 -3.00
N PRO A 108 -1.10 -18.95 -4.14
CA PRO A 108 -0.27 -20.11 -4.51
C PRO A 108 1.21 -19.78 -4.67
N ALA A 109 1.53 -18.55 -5.05
CA ALA A 109 2.90 -18.06 -5.16
C ALA A 109 3.50 -17.65 -3.81
N GLY A 110 2.70 -17.62 -2.73
CA GLY A 110 3.12 -17.19 -1.40
C GLY A 110 3.16 -15.66 -1.21
N VAL A 111 2.71 -14.89 -2.20
CA VAL A 111 2.66 -13.42 -2.14
C VAL A 111 1.42 -12.98 -1.36
N ARG A 112 1.61 -12.18 -0.32
CA ARG A 112 0.53 -11.67 0.55
C ARG A 112 -0.12 -10.42 -0.02
N ILE A 113 -1.33 -10.12 0.44
CA ILE A 113 -2.15 -9.04 -0.11
C ILE A 113 -2.47 -8.01 0.98
N LEU A 114 -2.15 -6.74 0.72
CA LEU A 114 -2.51 -5.62 1.58
C LEU A 114 -3.52 -4.73 0.87
N TYR A 115 -4.74 -4.62 1.41
CA TYR A 115 -5.78 -3.73 0.88
C TYR A 115 -5.69 -2.35 1.55
N GLY A 116 -5.30 -1.33 0.80
CA GLY A 116 -5.20 0.05 1.25
C GLY A 116 -6.52 0.81 1.11
N PHE A 117 -6.94 1.47 2.18
CA PHE A 117 -8.11 2.36 2.17
C PHE A 117 -7.68 3.76 2.57
N PHE A 118 -7.43 4.61 1.58
CA PHE A 118 -7.02 5.98 1.76
C PHE A 118 -8.18 6.97 1.52
N GLY A 119 -8.23 8.03 2.33
CA GLY A 119 -9.09 9.19 2.07
C GLY A 119 -10.52 9.12 2.63
N ALA A 120 -11.25 10.21 2.43
CA ALA A 120 -12.60 10.39 2.97
C ALA A 120 -13.58 9.37 2.36
N GLY A 121 -14.38 8.74 3.22
CA GLY A 121 -15.40 7.77 2.81
C GLY A 121 -14.87 6.38 2.48
N ALA A 122 -13.56 6.15 2.45
CA ALA A 122 -12.97 4.85 2.17
C ALA A 122 -13.31 3.80 3.23
N ILE A 123 -13.36 4.20 4.50
CA ILE A 123 -13.63 3.32 5.64
C ILE A 123 -15.13 3.03 5.82
N ASP A 124 -15.99 3.95 5.38
CA ASP A 124 -17.46 3.75 5.40
C ASP A 124 -17.96 3.10 4.10
N SER A 125 -17.06 2.48 3.34
CA SER A 125 -17.36 1.93 2.03
C SER A 125 -17.88 0.51 2.03
N ALA A 126 -18.66 0.17 0.99
CA ALA A 126 -19.03 -1.22 0.76
C ALA A 126 -17.79 -2.10 0.56
N ALA A 127 -16.72 -1.54 -0.04
CA ALA A 127 -15.49 -2.27 -0.25
C ALA A 127 -14.78 -2.63 1.06
N PHE A 128 -14.66 -1.66 1.98
CA PHE A 128 -14.09 -1.89 3.30
C PHE A 128 -14.96 -2.85 4.11
N ASN A 129 -16.29 -2.65 4.10
CA ASN A 129 -17.26 -3.54 4.78
C ASN A 129 -17.17 -4.99 4.28
N TYR A 130 -17.00 -5.18 2.97
CA TYR A 130 -16.79 -6.51 2.41
C TYR A 130 -15.48 -7.12 2.90
N ILE A 131 -14.35 -6.42 2.71
CA ILE A 131 -13.02 -6.97 3.03
C ILE A 131 -12.88 -7.28 4.51
N GLN A 132 -13.27 -6.36 5.40
CA GLN A 132 -13.13 -6.60 6.84
C GLN A 132 -13.86 -7.85 7.35
N GLY A 133 -14.94 -8.27 6.66
CA GLY A 133 -15.71 -9.47 7.01
C GLY A 133 -15.25 -10.74 6.28
N ASN A 134 -14.37 -10.62 5.28
CA ASN A 134 -14.02 -11.71 4.37
C ASN A 134 -12.51 -11.96 4.23
N LEU A 135 -11.65 -11.23 4.97
CA LEU A 135 -10.20 -11.43 4.98
C LEU A 135 -9.83 -12.92 5.12
N LYS A 136 -8.90 -13.36 4.28
CA LYS A 136 -8.33 -14.71 4.27
C LYS A 136 -6.93 -14.72 4.87
N ASP A 137 -6.40 -15.92 5.06
CA ASP A 137 -5.00 -16.11 5.44
C ASP A 137 -4.07 -15.45 4.42
N GLY A 138 -3.15 -14.61 4.90
CA GLY A 138 -2.26 -13.87 4.04
C GLY A 138 -2.84 -12.59 3.45
N GLU A 139 -3.99 -12.11 3.95
CA GLU A 139 -4.55 -10.81 3.62
C GLU A 139 -4.57 -9.87 4.83
N ALA A 140 -4.37 -8.58 4.59
CA ALA A 140 -4.39 -7.53 5.60
C ALA A 140 -5.03 -6.24 5.04
N VAL A 141 -5.32 -5.30 5.93
CA VAL A 141 -5.89 -3.99 5.62
C VAL A 141 -4.97 -2.88 6.08
N CYS A 142 -4.64 -1.94 5.20
CA CYS A 142 -3.92 -0.72 5.52
C CYS A 142 -4.88 0.46 5.64
N LEU A 143 -4.79 1.20 6.76
CA LEU A 143 -5.47 2.48 6.94
C LEU A 143 -4.44 3.60 7.12
N SER A 144 -4.67 4.71 6.43
CA SER A 144 -3.73 5.83 6.40
C SER A 144 -4.12 6.94 7.38
N GLY A 145 -3.16 7.50 8.12
CA GLY A 145 -3.39 8.74 8.88
C GLY A 145 -2.63 8.85 10.20
N GLU A 146 -3.19 9.60 11.14
CA GLU A 146 -2.68 9.66 12.52
C GLU A 146 -3.15 8.46 13.33
N VAL A 147 -2.32 7.97 14.25
CA VAL A 147 -2.54 6.70 14.96
C VAL A 147 -3.87 6.68 15.73
N ASP A 148 -4.23 7.77 16.40
CA ASP A 148 -5.47 7.83 17.19
C ASP A 148 -6.72 7.71 16.29
N THR A 149 -6.67 8.35 15.12
CA THR A 149 -7.73 8.28 14.12
C THR A 149 -7.83 6.88 13.54
N VAL A 150 -6.70 6.31 13.13
CA VAL A 150 -6.65 4.94 12.57
C VAL A 150 -7.11 3.90 13.58
N MET A 151 -6.65 3.98 14.84
CA MET A 151 -7.09 3.07 15.89
C MET A 151 -8.59 3.18 16.15
N LYS A 152 -9.13 4.41 16.17
CA LYS A 152 -10.57 4.62 16.29
C LYS A 152 -11.34 4.01 15.13
N HIS A 153 -10.82 4.07 13.91
CA HIS A 153 -11.44 3.42 12.76
C HIS A 153 -11.43 1.90 12.85
N TYR A 154 -10.31 1.29 13.25
CA TYR A 154 -10.29 -0.16 13.49
C TYR A 154 -11.23 -0.59 14.62
N GLN A 155 -11.40 0.23 15.66
CA GLN A 155 -12.28 -0.07 16.78
C GLN A 155 -13.76 0.03 16.39
N ASN A 156 -14.14 1.07 15.64
CA ASN A 156 -15.55 1.39 15.39
C ASN A 156 -16.07 0.77 14.10
N GLN A 157 -15.32 0.90 13.00
CA GLN A 157 -15.72 0.43 11.69
C GLN A 157 -15.05 -0.88 11.30
N GLY A 158 -13.78 -1.08 11.67
CA GLY A 158 -12.96 -2.22 11.23
C GLY A 158 -12.88 -3.37 12.23
N SER A 159 -13.93 -3.63 13.00
CA SER A 159 -13.91 -4.64 14.07
C SER A 159 -13.71 -6.07 13.56
N GLY A 160 -13.99 -6.34 12.27
CA GLY A 160 -13.69 -7.60 11.59
C GLY A 160 -12.20 -7.81 11.27
N VAL A 161 -11.37 -6.75 11.29
CA VAL A 161 -9.93 -6.85 11.03
C VAL A 161 -9.21 -7.20 12.34
N SER A 162 -8.61 -8.38 12.42
CA SER A 162 -7.81 -8.80 13.58
C SER A 162 -6.54 -7.95 13.72
N PRO A 163 -6.00 -7.71 14.94
CA PRO A 163 -4.79 -6.91 15.11
C PRO A 163 -3.59 -7.35 14.27
N THR A 164 -3.44 -8.66 14.02
CA THR A 164 -2.38 -9.23 13.17
C THR A 164 -2.57 -8.91 11.68
N GLN A 165 -3.74 -8.46 11.26
CA GLN A 165 -4.06 -8.07 9.88
C GLN A 165 -4.28 -6.55 9.73
N ARG A 166 -4.03 -5.78 10.79
CA ARG A 166 -4.09 -4.31 10.74
C ARG A 166 -2.73 -3.76 10.38
N VAL A 167 -2.71 -2.88 9.40
CA VAL A 167 -1.51 -2.17 8.96
C VAL A 167 -1.83 -0.68 8.94
N MET A 168 -0.86 0.13 9.30
CA MET A 168 -1.02 1.57 9.26
C MET A 168 0.04 2.18 8.37
N ASP A 169 -0.37 3.18 7.58
CA ASP A 169 0.57 4.03 6.87
C ASP A 169 0.38 5.51 7.20
N TYR A 170 1.44 6.27 6.99
CA TYR A 170 1.35 7.72 7.04
C TYR A 170 2.47 8.38 6.23
N GLY A 171 2.14 9.43 5.51
CA GLY A 171 3.04 9.97 4.52
C GLY A 171 2.51 11.20 3.79
N TYR A 172 3.36 11.69 2.90
CA TYR A 172 3.05 12.74 1.93
C TYR A 172 3.72 12.40 0.61
N THR A 173 3.14 12.91 -0.49
CA THR A 173 3.69 12.81 -1.83
C THR A 173 5.16 13.24 -1.94
N GLU A 174 5.57 14.20 -1.12
CA GLU A 174 6.96 14.59 -0.92
C GLU A 174 7.27 14.46 0.58
N LEU A 175 8.06 13.48 0.98
CA LEU A 175 8.27 13.13 2.40
C LEU A 175 8.72 14.30 3.27
N HIS A 176 9.49 15.25 2.71
CA HIS A 176 9.95 16.43 3.44
C HIS A 176 8.81 17.35 3.87
N LYS A 177 7.68 17.35 3.15
CA LYS A 177 6.49 18.11 3.50
C LYS A 177 5.84 17.45 4.70
N GLY A 178 5.81 18.16 5.81
CA GLY A 178 5.20 17.62 7.03
C GLY A 178 6.03 16.57 7.76
N PHE A 179 7.33 16.39 7.45
CA PHE A 179 8.16 15.36 8.09
C PHE A 179 8.26 15.50 9.62
N GLY A 180 8.48 16.72 10.10
CA GLY A 180 8.77 17.00 11.52
C GLY A 180 10.23 16.68 11.89
N ASN A 181 10.47 16.43 13.19
CA ASN A 181 11.78 16.05 13.74
C ASN A 181 11.73 14.77 14.59
N CYS A 182 10.61 14.05 14.54
CA CYS A 182 10.37 12.79 15.25
C CYS A 182 10.22 12.94 16.77
N LYS A 183 10.22 14.16 17.32
CA LYS A 183 10.07 14.43 18.77
C LYS A 183 8.71 15.02 19.12
N GLU A 184 7.95 15.47 18.13
CA GLU A 184 6.58 15.96 18.33
C GLU A 184 5.71 14.87 18.98
N ASP A 185 4.71 15.27 19.78
CA ASP A 185 3.82 14.30 20.43
C ASP A 185 2.85 13.66 19.44
N ARG A 186 2.41 14.44 18.44
CA ARG A 186 1.42 14.08 17.41
C ARG A 186 1.61 14.97 16.19
N TYR A 187 0.97 14.59 15.07
CA TYR A 187 1.14 15.28 13.79
C TYR A 187 2.57 15.18 13.26
N LYS A 188 2.73 15.41 11.96
CA LYS A 188 3.98 15.18 11.23
C LYS A 188 4.28 13.71 11.01
N THR A 189 4.80 13.40 9.83
CA THR A 189 5.00 12.03 9.35
C THR A 189 5.84 11.21 10.33
N CYS A 190 6.99 11.74 10.79
CA CYS A 190 7.87 10.94 11.64
C CYS A 190 7.27 10.64 13.02
N ALA A 191 6.64 11.62 13.67
CA ALA A 191 6.03 11.42 14.99
C ALA A 191 4.78 10.54 14.91
N GLY A 192 3.95 10.71 13.88
CA GLY A 192 2.79 9.84 13.62
C GLY A 192 3.19 8.38 13.45
N LEU A 193 4.20 8.11 12.60
CA LEU A 193 4.73 6.76 12.38
C LEU A 193 5.40 6.18 13.63
N ARG A 194 6.11 6.99 14.41
CA ARG A 194 6.68 6.57 15.70
C ARG A 194 5.59 6.12 16.67
N ASN A 195 4.47 6.85 16.72
CA ASN A 195 3.36 6.48 17.59
C ASN A 195 2.62 5.24 17.07
N ALA A 196 2.52 5.07 15.75
CA ALA A 196 2.04 3.84 15.13
C ALA A 196 2.93 2.64 15.49
N ALA A 197 4.26 2.79 15.48
CA ALA A 197 5.17 1.73 15.91
C ALA A 197 4.96 1.34 17.37
N LYS A 198 4.67 2.29 18.26
CA LYS A 198 4.28 1.97 19.66
C LYS A 198 2.97 1.16 19.70
N ALA A 199 1.98 1.50 18.87
CA ALA A 199 0.73 0.74 18.79
C ALA A 199 0.97 -0.69 18.26
N ARG A 200 1.89 -0.85 17.30
CA ARG A 200 2.36 -2.16 16.81
C ARG A 200 3.00 -2.96 17.93
N ASP A 201 3.93 -2.36 18.67
CA ASP A 201 4.65 -3.03 19.75
C ASP A 201 3.73 -3.42 20.92
N ASN A 202 2.59 -2.72 21.06
CA ASN A 202 1.50 -3.07 21.98
C ASN A 202 0.50 -4.10 21.42
N GLY A 203 0.75 -4.65 20.22
CA GLY A 203 -0.09 -5.67 19.58
C GLY A 203 -1.42 -5.15 19.03
N GLN A 204 -1.56 -3.85 18.79
CA GLN A 204 -2.79 -3.25 18.26
C GLN A 204 -2.86 -3.28 16.73
N ILE A 205 -1.69 -3.26 16.09
CA ILE A 205 -1.48 -3.39 14.64
C ILE A 205 -0.25 -4.26 14.37
N GLN A 206 -0.10 -4.75 13.15
CA GLN A 206 0.97 -5.66 12.76
C GLN A 206 2.15 -4.94 12.10
N ARG A 207 1.91 -3.97 11.21
CA ARG A 207 2.97 -3.27 10.46
C ARG A 207 2.68 -1.78 10.29
N VAL A 208 3.76 -1.02 10.12
CA VAL A 208 3.77 0.43 9.94
C VAL A 208 4.61 0.82 8.72
N PHE A 209 4.01 1.52 7.76
CA PHE A 209 4.67 1.95 6.52
C PHE A 209 4.69 3.48 6.36
N GLY A 210 5.80 4.02 5.84
CA GLY A 210 5.91 5.43 5.45
C GLY A 210 5.81 5.62 3.94
N TRP A 211 5.52 6.84 3.47
CA TRP A 211 5.59 7.19 2.05
C TRP A 211 5.67 8.73 1.84
N THR A 212 6.13 9.25 0.71
CA THR A 212 6.94 8.62 -0.35
C THR A 212 8.34 9.23 -0.31
N SER A 213 9.37 8.41 -0.14
CA SER A 213 10.77 8.86 -0.16
C SER A 213 11.23 9.17 -1.58
N GLN A 214 11.93 10.29 -1.74
CA GLN A 214 12.51 10.70 -3.03
C GLN A 214 14.02 10.88 -2.91
N VAL A 215 14.69 11.18 -4.02
CA VAL A 215 16.11 11.54 -4.01
C VAL A 215 16.36 12.68 -3.02
N GLY A 216 17.41 12.53 -2.19
CA GLY A 216 17.76 13.52 -1.15
C GLY A 216 17.07 13.32 0.20
N ASP A 217 16.20 12.32 0.34
CA ASP A 217 15.54 12.00 1.61
C ASP A 217 16.31 11.03 2.52
N GLY A 218 17.52 10.58 2.18
CA GLY A 218 18.27 9.59 2.98
C GLY A 218 18.35 9.87 4.50
N LYS A 219 18.47 11.14 4.93
CA LYS A 219 18.42 11.48 6.37
C LYS A 219 17.04 11.26 6.99
N ARG A 220 15.96 11.51 6.23
CA ARG A 220 14.58 11.25 6.66
C ARG A 220 14.27 9.76 6.66
N VAL A 221 14.73 9.02 5.65
CA VAL A 221 14.67 7.56 5.61
C VAL A 221 15.34 6.96 6.85
N ALA A 222 16.57 7.38 7.15
CA ALA A 222 17.28 6.94 8.36
C ALA A 222 16.48 7.27 9.63
N ALA A 223 15.96 8.50 9.76
CA ALA A 223 15.15 8.88 10.93
C ALA A 223 13.85 8.06 11.05
N LEU A 224 13.21 7.68 9.95
CA LEU A 224 12.04 6.81 9.99
C LEU A 224 12.38 5.41 10.49
N PHE A 225 13.47 4.80 10.02
CA PHE A 225 13.89 3.48 10.49
C PHE A 225 14.41 3.51 11.94
N ASP A 226 15.19 4.53 12.30
CA ASP A 226 15.93 4.57 13.55
C ASP A 226 15.13 5.18 14.70
N GLN A 227 14.25 6.15 14.42
CA GLN A 227 13.48 6.87 15.44
C GLN A 227 11.99 6.58 15.37
N ALA A 228 11.41 6.46 14.17
CA ALA A 228 10.00 6.10 14.03
C ALA A 228 9.75 4.59 14.02
N HIS A 229 10.80 3.77 13.89
CA HIS A 229 10.75 2.32 13.90
C HIS A 229 9.76 1.71 12.89
N ILE A 230 9.65 2.29 11.70
CA ILE A 230 8.82 1.75 10.61
C ILE A 230 9.29 0.35 10.17
N ASP A 231 8.39 -0.39 9.52
CA ASP A 231 8.64 -1.71 8.94
C ASP A 231 8.98 -1.63 7.45
N GLY A 232 8.61 -0.54 6.78
CA GLY A 232 8.98 -0.27 5.38
C GLY A 232 8.55 1.11 4.92
N ILE A 233 8.98 1.50 3.72
CA ILE A 233 8.69 2.81 3.14
C ILE A 233 8.57 2.71 1.62
N ILE A 234 7.59 3.40 1.05
CA ILE A 234 7.44 3.60 -0.39
C ILE A 234 8.47 4.63 -0.87
N TYR A 235 9.07 4.39 -2.02
CA TYR A 235 9.98 5.32 -2.70
C TYR A 235 9.61 5.50 -4.17
N GLY A 236 10.17 6.52 -4.79
CA GLY A 236 10.03 6.79 -6.22
C GLY A 236 9.38 8.13 -6.48
N PHE A 237 8.63 8.24 -7.57
CA PHE A 237 7.99 9.49 -7.94
C PHE A 237 6.73 9.77 -7.11
N GLY A 238 6.48 11.04 -6.82
CA GLY A 238 5.26 11.46 -6.11
C GLY A 238 4.04 11.62 -7.03
N GLY A 239 4.21 11.65 -8.35
CA GLY A 239 3.12 12.03 -9.25
C GLY A 239 3.29 11.59 -10.70
N THR A 240 4.05 10.52 -10.94
CA THR A 240 4.12 9.90 -12.28
C THR A 240 4.25 8.39 -12.16
N ARG A 241 4.02 7.69 -13.27
CA ARG A 241 4.21 6.23 -13.38
C ARG A 241 5.62 5.85 -12.95
N TYR A 242 5.77 4.68 -12.33
CA TYR A 242 7.09 4.16 -12.04
C TYR A 242 7.77 3.65 -13.32
N TYR A 243 9.06 3.93 -13.45
CA TYR A 243 9.96 3.39 -14.49
C TYR A 243 11.40 3.51 -13.98
N HIS A 244 12.33 2.80 -14.60
CA HIS A 244 13.75 2.97 -14.30
C HIS A 244 14.19 4.42 -14.53
N ASP A 245 14.68 5.04 -13.45
CA ASP A 245 15.21 6.38 -13.41
C ASP A 245 16.26 6.47 -12.29
N GLU A 246 17.35 7.19 -12.53
CA GLU A 246 18.48 7.29 -11.60
C GLU A 246 18.05 7.88 -10.24
N GLU A 247 17.12 8.84 -10.20
CA GLU A 247 16.65 9.43 -8.94
C GLU A 247 15.87 8.42 -8.10
N SER A 248 15.04 7.60 -8.76
CA SER A 248 14.31 6.52 -8.09
C SER A 248 15.26 5.41 -7.60
N GLU A 249 16.30 5.09 -8.36
CA GLU A 249 17.33 4.13 -7.94
C GLU A 249 18.11 4.65 -6.73
N VAL A 250 18.46 5.95 -6.69
CA VAL A 250 19.11 6.57 -5.53
C VAL A 250 18.20 6.55 -4.29
N ALA A 251 16.91 6.87 -4.45
CA ALA A 251 15.95 6.77 -3.34
C ALA A 251 15.81 5.34 -2.81
N ALA A 252 15.87 4.33 -3.68
CA ALA A 252 15.90 2.92 -3.28
C ALA A 252 17.18 2.56 -2.52
N LYS A 253 18.33 3.08 -2.97
CA LYS A 253 19.64 2.88 -2.33
C LYS A 253 19.68 3.46 -0.92
N ASP A 254 19.09 4.64 -0.70
CA ASP A 254 18.97 5.22 0.64
C ASP A 254 18.31 4.24 1.64
N ILE A 255 17.30 3.49 1.19
CA ILE A 255 16.61 2.47 2.00
C ILE A 255 17.47 1.21 2.15
N THR A 256 17.85 0.62 1.02
CA THR A 256 18.51 -0.71 1.00
C THR A 256 19.89 -0.67 1.66
N GLU A 257 20.65 0.41 1.48
CA GLU A 257 21.94 0.56 2.16
C GLU A 257 21.79 0.82 3.67
N HIS A 258 20.78 1.60 4.08
CA HIS A 258 20.52 1.83 5.51
C HIS A 258 20.18 0.52 6.21
N VAL A 259 19.27 -0.27 5.62
CA VAL A 259 18.91 -1.59 6.14
C VAL A 259 20.12 -2.54 6.13
N LYS A 260 20.93 -2.55 5.07
CA LYS A 260 22.13 -3.41 4.98
C LYS A 260 23.19 -3.09 6.05
N LYS A 261 23.28 -1.82 6.48
CA LYS A 261 24.20 -1.38 7.54
C LYS A 261 23.64 -1.65 8.95
N SER A 262 22.36 -2.00 9.07
CA SER A 262 21.71 -2.31 10.34
C SER A 262 22.13 -3.68 10.89
N SER A 263 22.26 -3.78 12.21
CA SER A 263 22.51 -5.05 12.91
C SER A 263 21.23 -5.78 13.34
N ASN A 264 20.07 -5.12 13.23
CA ASN A 264 18.79 -5.62 13.74
C ASN A 264 17.65 -5.57 12.72
N ARG A 265 17.96 -5.25 11.45
CA ARG A 265 17.00 -5.21 10.34
C ARG A 265 17.59 -5.92 9.14
N TYR A 266 16.72 -6.41 8.28
CA TYR A 266 17.07 -6.98 6.98
C TYR A 266 15.94 -6.68 5.98
N MET A 267 16.26 -6.75 4.69
CA MET A 267 15.24 -6.64 3.65
C MET A 267 14.43 -7.93 3.66
N ALA A 268 13.12 -7.83 3.92
CA ALA A 268 12.20 -8.95 3.82
C ALA A 268 12.26 -9.61 2.43
N THR A 269 11.97 -10.89 2.39
CA THR A 269 12.00 -11.77 1.21
C THR A 269 10.68 -12.51 1.09
N GLY A 270 10.46 -13.24 0.00
CA GLY A 270 9.25 -14.05 -0.18
C GLY A 270 8.99 -15.09 0.92
N ALA A 271 10.00 -15.41 1.74
CA ALA A 271 9.85 -16.31 2.89
C ALA A 271 9.24 -15.62 4.13
N ASP A 272 9.32 -14.29 4.20
CA ASP A 272 8.86 -13.51 5.34
C ASP A 272 7.34 -13.29 5.25
N LYS A 273 6.64 -13.55 6.35
CA LYS A 273 5.19 -13.34 6.46
C LYS A 273 4.94 -11.99 7.13
N PRO A 274 4.49 -10.96 6.41
CA PRO A 274 4.26 -9.64 7.00
C PRO A 274 3.08 -9.63 7.99
N TRP A 275 2.13 -10.55 7.83
CA TRP A 275 1.01 -10.86 8.73
C TRP A 275 0.71 -12.36 8.72
#